data_AF-A0A932D2W9-F1
#
_entry.id   AF-A0A932D2W9-F1
#
_cell.length_a   1.000
_cell.length_b   1.000
_cell.length_c   1.000
_cell.angle_alpha   90.00
_cell.angle_beta   90.00
_cell.angle_gamma   90.00
#
_symmetry.space_group_name_H-M   'P 1'
#
loop_
_entity.id
_entity.type
_entity.pdbx_description
1 polymer ?
#
loop_
_entity_poly.entity_id
_entity_poly.type
_entity_poly.pdbx_seq_one_letter_code
_entity_poly.pdbx_strand_id
1 'polypeptide(L)'
;MTDATTETKVYESYDKFLQAALARYYEKGGKGRRVNFLALLLASGETWKVALQRVKSISLTSKVVGGVASAVAIRMLLRYALAGPLGIVITAASAASLVSLYLKNQDAISAKVKGYREHIHDYEGKFEKIRGDWVDGKISDDQRDLMLDGLLQRFLADLEE
;
A
#
# COMPACT_ATOMS: atom_id res chain seq x y z
N MET A 1 21.21 17.26 -3.92
CA MET A 1 20.13 18.11 -4.48
C MET A 1 19.08 17.20 -5.12
N THR A 2 18.50 16.33 -4.30
CA THR A 2 17.56 15.26 -4.71
C THR A 2 16.74 14.93 -3.48
N ASP A 3 15.68 15.70 -3.21
CA ASP A 3 14.74 15.33 -2.14
C ASP A 3 13.35 15.91 -2.40
N ALA A 4 13.26 17.22 -2.71
CA ALA A 4 11.98 17.90 -2.95
C ALA A 4 11.15 17.34 -4.12
N THR A 5 11.79 16.82 -5.17
CA THR A 5 11.11 16.27 -6.37
C THR A 5 10.54 14.87 -6.14
N THR A 6 10.92 14.20 -5.05
CA THR A 6 10.44 12.86 -4.71
C THR A 6 9.22 12.96 -3.79
N GLU A 7 9.23 13.88 -2.82
CA GLU A 7 8.09 14.16 -1.93
C GLU A 7 6.88 14.70 -2.69
N THR A 8 7.08 15.65 -3.61
CA THR A 8 6.02 16.15 -4.51
C THR A 8 5.32 15.02 -5.28
N LYS A 9 6.05 13.98 -5.68
CA LYS A 9 5.50 12.81 -6.40
C LYS A 9 4.72 11.84 -5.51
N VAL A 10 4.99 11.82 -4.20
CA VAL A 10 4.29 10.97 -3.24
C VAL A 10 2.84 11.44 -3.03
N TYR A 11 2.57 12.71 -3.32
CA TYR A 11 1.29 13.35 -3.06
C TYR A 11 0.51 13.72 -4.34
N GLU A 12 0.92 13.22 -5.50
CA GLU A 12 0.24 13.48 -6.78
C GLU A 12 -1.19 12.91 -6.83
N SER A 13 -1.45 11.82 -6.11
CA SER A 13 -2.77 11.18 -6.05
C SER A 13 -2.98 10.47 -4.72
N TYR A 14 -4.26 10.19 -4.43
CA TYR A 14 -4.62 9.44 -3.22
C TYR A 14 -4.01 8.03 -3.21
N ASP A 15 -3.88 7.40 -4.38
CA ASP A 15 -3.16 6.13 -4.50
C ASP A 15 -1.71 6.26 -4.02
N LYS A 16 -1.00 7.32 -4.40
CA LYS A 16 0.41 7.53 -3.98
C LYS A 16 0.52 7.83 -2.48
N PHE A 17 -0.44 8.56 -1.93
CA PHE A 17 -0.58 8.75 -0.49
C PHE A 17 -0.75 7.41 0.26
N LEU A 18 -1.68 6.56 -0.19
CA LEU A 18 -1.87 5.22 0.39
C LEU A 18 -0.64 4.33 0.23
N GLN A 19 0.07 4.45 -0.90
CA GLN A 19 1.31 3.71 -1.12
C GLN A 19 2.37 4.11 -0.08
N ALA A 20 2.55 5.42 0.15
CA ALA A 20 3.47 5.91 1.18
C ALA A 20 3.06 5.49 2.60
N ALA A 21 1.76 5.46 2.89
CA ALA A 21 1.25 4.97 4.17
C ALA A 21 1.61 3.51 4.41
N LEU A 22 1.33 2.64 3.43
CA LEU A 22 1.68 1.21 3.52
C LEU A 22 3.19 1.00 3.68
N ALA A 23 4.02 1.80 2.99
CA ALA A 23 5.48 1.71 3.08
C ALA A 23 5.96 2.09 4.49
N ARG A 24 5.56 3.26 4.98
CA ARG A 24 5.89 3.74 6.34
C ARG A 24 5.36 2.78 7.42
N TYR A 25 4.17 2.21 7.23
CA TYR A 25 3.59 1.24 8.18
C TYR A 25 4.40 -0.07 8.22
N TYR A 26 4.84 -0.57 7.06
CA TYR A 26 5.67 -1.77 7.00
C TYR A 26 7.05 -1.53 7.61
N GLU A 27 7.70 -0.39 7.33
CA GLU A 27 9.02 -0.04 7.87
C GLU A 27 9.02 0.09 9.39
N LYS A 28 7.95 0.63 9.97
CA LYS A 28 7.74 0.66 11.43
C LYS A 28 7.38 -0.71 12.03
N GLY A 29 7.04 -1.69 11.19
CA GLY A 29 6.43 -2.95 11.59
C GLY A 29 7.38 -4.07 11.99
N GLY A 30 7.57 -4.29 13.29
CA GLY A 30 8.08 -5.56 13.84
C GLY A 30 7.11 -6.75 13.64
N LYS A 31 7.45 -7.95 14.13
CA LYS A 31 6.62 -9.18 13.97
C LYS A 31 5.16 -9.01 14.43
N GLY A 32 4.86 -8.15 15.40
CA GLY A 32 3.53 -7.94 15.97
C GLY A 32 2.57 -7.10 15.12
N ARG A 33 3.05 -6.30 14.16
CA ARG A 33 2.20 -5.40 13.35
C ARG A 33 1.82 -5.98 11.98
N ARG A 34 2.24 -7.22 11.71
CA ARG A 34 2.04 -7.88 10.40
C ARG A 34 0.56 -8.17 10.09
N VAL A 35 -0.25 -8.44 11.12
CA VAL A 35 -1.70 -8.65 10.97
C VAL A 35 -2.39 -7.35 10.57
N ASN A 36 -2.06 -6.25 11.25
CA ASN A 36 -2.58 -4.93 10.92
C ASN A 36 -2.10 -4.46 9.54
N PHE A 37 -0.81 -4.63 9.22
CA PHE A 37 -0.28 -4.35 7.88
C PHE A 37 -1.04 -5.11 6.80
N LEU A 38 -1.29 -6.40 7.00
CA LEU A 38 -2.00 -7.23 6.04
C LEU A 38 -3.48 -6.82 5.91
N ALA A 39 -4.13 -6.48 7.02
CA ALA A 39 -5.49 -5.95 6.98
C ALA A 39 -5.54 -4.61 6.23
N LEU A 40 -4.58 -3.71 6.45
CA LEU A 40 -4.48 -2.43 5.75
C LEU A 40 -4.24 -2.61 4.25
N LEU A 41 -3.33 -3.52 3.89
CA LEU A 41 -3.03 -3.89 2.51
C LEU A 41 -4.25 -4.48 1.78
N LEU A 42 -5.09 -5.25 2.48
CA LEU A 42 -6.34 -5.79 1.92
C LEU A 42 -7.46 -4.75 1.87
N ALA A 43 -7.47 -3.80 2.82
CA ALA A 43 -8.41 -2.70 2.86
C ALA A 43 -8.18 -1.70 1.71
N SER A 44 -6.93 -1.44 1.32
CA SER A 44 -6.55 -0.60 0.17
C SER A 44 -6.86 -1.26 -1.20
N GLY A 45 -7.73 -2.26 -1.23
CA GLY A 45 -7.80 -3.32 -2.23
C GLY A 45 -8.29 -2.96 -3.65
N GLU A 46 -8.54 -1.70 -4.00
CA GLU A 46 -8.76 -1.35 -5.41
C GLU A 46 -7.45 -1.44 -6.22
N THR A 47 -6.32 -1.05 -5.63
CA THR A 47 -5.00 -1.25 -6.24
C THR A 47 -4.60 -2.73 -6.28
N TRP A 48 -5.12 -3.54 -5.34
CA TRP A 48 -4.81 -4.97 -5.23
C TRP A 48 -5.58 -5.84 -6.24
N LYS A 49 -6.85 -5.55 -6.54
CA LYS A 49 -7.61 -6.32 -7.56
C LYS A 49 -6.99 -6.18 -8.95
N VAL A 50 -6.54 -4.99 -9.32
CA VAL A 50 -5.84 -4.74 -10.60
C VAL A 50 -4.48 -5.45 -10.61
N ALA A 51 -3.73 -5.40 -9.51
CA ALA A 51 -2.47 -6.14 -9.37
C ALA A 51 -2.68 -7.66 -9.45
N LEU A 52 -3.66 -8.22 -8.72
CA LEU A 52 -4.02 -9.64 -8.72
C LEU A 52 -4.58 -10.13 -10.07
N GLN A 53 -5.35 -9.31 -10.77
CA GLN A 53 -5.84 -9.65 -12.11
C GLN A 53 -4.68 -9.70 -13.11
N ARG A 54 -3.73 -8.76 -13.03
CA ARG A 54 -2.48 -8.82 -13.79
C ARG A 54 -1.63 -10.04 -13.42
N VAL A 55 -1.61 -10.44 -12.14
CA VAL A 55 -0.95 -11.66 -11.68
C VAL A 55 -1.58 -12.92 -12.26
N LYS A 56 -2.92 -13.03 -12.22
CA LYS A 56 -3.66 -14.16 -12.80
C LYS A 56 -3.51 -14.24 -14.31
N SER A 57 -3.47 -13.10 -15.01
CA SER A 57 -3.24 -13.09 -16.47
C SER A 57 -1.82 -13.55 -16.81
N ILE A 58 -0.81 -13.17 -16.02
CA ILE A 58 0.59 -13.63 -16.20
C ILE A 58 0.72 -15.14 -15.91
N SER A 59 0.01 -15.67 -14.90
CA SER A 59 0.06 -17.10 -14.57
C SER A 59 -0.66 -17.99 -15.60
N LEU A 60 -1.57 -17.43 -16.39
CA LEU A 60 -2.24 -18.15 -17.49
C LEU A 60 -1.37 -18.19 -18.75
N THR A 61 -0.48 -17.21 -18.95
CA THR A 61 0.51 -17.21 -20.02
C THR A 61 1.71 -18.13 -19.73
N SER A 62 1.93 -18.54 -18.48
CA SER A 62 2.96 -19.50 -18.07
C SER A 62 2.55 -20.97 -18.18
N LYS A 63 1.56 -21.31 -19.02
CA LYS A 63 1.23 -22.71 -19.37
C LYS A 63 2.32 -23.41 -20.22
N VAL A 64 3.53 -22.87 -20.28
CA VAL A 64 4.71 -23.55 -20.79
C VAL A 64 5.79 -23.46 -19.71
N VAL A 65 5.85 -24.53 -18.91
CA VAL A 65 7.03 -25.21 -18.34
C VAL A 65 6.54 -25.92 -17.09
N GLY A 66 6.22 -27.20 -17.30
CA GLY A 66 5.95 -28.13 -16.22
C GLY A 66 7.20 -28.32 -15.36
N GLY A 67 6.97 -28.53 -14.07
CA GLY A 67 8.00 -28.95 -13.12
C GLY A 67 8.81 -27.78 -12.57
N VAL A 68 8.63 -27.52 -11.27
CA VAL A 68 9.45 -26.57 -10.49
C VAL A 68 9.27 -25.10 -10.91
N ALA A 69 8.08 -24.55 -10.66
CA ALA A 69 7.94 -23.10 -10.47
C ALA A 69 8.67 -22.73 -9.17
N SER A 70 10.00 -22.63 -9.25
CA SER A 70 10.89 -22.21 -8.18
C SER A 70 10.48 -20.81 -7.72
N ALA A 71 10.70 -20.50 -6.44
CA ALA A 71 10.35 -19.25 -5.76
C ALA A 71 10.73 -17.95 -6.50
N VAL A 72 11.54 -18.04 -7.56
CA VAL A 72 11.96 -16.98 -8.48
C VAL A 72 10.80 -16.37 -9.27
N ALA A 73 9.84 -17.18 -9.77
CA ALA A 73 8.70 -16.66 -10.53
C ALA A 73 7.79 -15.80 -9.63
N ILE A 74 7.49 -16.27 -8.41
CA ILE A 74 6.76 -15.50 -7.38
C ILE A 74 7.55 -14.24 -6.98
N ARG A 75 8.89 -14.30 -6.90
CA ARG A 75 9.78 -13.17 -6.62
C ARG A 75 9.71 -12.08 -7.69
N MET A 76 9.73 -12.47 -8.96
CA MET A 76 9.60 -11.57 -10.11
C MET A 76 8.21 -10.96 -10.18
N LEU A 77 7.17 -11.75 -9.88
CA LEU A 77 5.78 -11.34 -9.93
C LEU A 77 5.41 -10.38 -8.78
N LEU A 78 5.96 -10.62 -7.59
CA LEU A 78 6.00 -9.63 -6.52
C LEU A 78 6.73 -8.38 -7.01
N ARG A 79 8.01 -8.45 -7.39
CA ARG A 79 8.80 -7.29 -7.87
C ARG A 79 8.11 -6.45 -8.96
N TYR A 80 7.32 -7.06 -9.83
CA TYR A 80 6.67 -6.37 -10.95
C TYR A 80 5.29 -5.78 -10.60
N ALA A 81 4.51 -6.43 -9.71
CA ALA A 81 3.36 -5.77 -9.06
C ALA A 81 3.80 -4.63 -8.11
N LEU A 82 5.09 -4.65 -7.77
CA LEU A 82 5.84 -3.76 -6.90
C LEU A 82 6.72 -2.78 -7.72
N ALA A 83 6.40 -2.52 -9.00
CA ALA A 83 7.09 -1.51 -9.82
C ALA A 83 6.66 -0.06 -9.48
N GLY A 84 6.54 0.24 -8.19
CA GLY A 84 6.35 1.55 -7.59
C GLY A 84 7.13 1.62 -6.27
N PRO A 85 7.22 2.79 -5.61
CA PRO A 85 8.08 2.97 -4.43
C PRO A 85 7.84 1.96 -3.30
N LEU A 86 6.61 1.45 -3.17
CA LEU A 86 6.23 0.42 -2.19
C LEU A 86 6.88 -0.95 -2.40
N GLY A 87 7.33 -1.19 -3.62
CA GLY A 87 7.54 -2.53 -4.06
C GLY A 87 8.93 -3.10 -3.87
N ILE A 88 9.83 -2.25 -3.46
CA ILE A 88 11.15 -2.64 -3.02
C ILE A 88 11.06 -3.42 -1.68
N VAL A 89 9.94 -3.34 -0.96
CA VAL A 89 9.88 -3.73 0.44
C VAL A 89 9.32 -5.15 0.70
N ILE A 90 8.48 -5.71 -0.18
CA ILE A 90 7.90 -7.06 0.01
C ILE A 90 8.68 -8.12 -0.79
N THR A 91 9.57 -8.84 -0.10
CA THR A 91 10.29 -9.99 -0.68
C THR A 91 9.40 -11.25 -0.80
N ALA A 92 9.78 -12.25 -1.62
CA ALA A 92 9.02 -13.52 -1.68
C ALA A 92 8.91 -14.27 -0.35
N ALA A 93 9.92 -14.18 0.52
CA ALA A 93 9.85 -14.75 1.87
C ALA A 93 8.79 -14.03 2.73
N SER A 94 8.68 -12.70 2.58
CA SER A 94 7.63 -11.90 3.20
C SER A 94 6.25 -12.30 2.70
N ALA A 95 6.08 -12.53 1.39
CA ALA A 95 4.79 -12.92 0.82
C ALA A 95 4.28 -14.27 1.33
N ALA A 96 5.11 -15.32 1.35
CA ALA A 96 4.72 -16.62 1.90
C ALA A 96 4.35 -16.53 3.39
N SER A 97 5.07 -15.69 4.14
CA SER A 97 4.78 -15.41 5.55
C SER A 97 3.46 -14.69 5.74
N LEU A 98 3.13 -13.72 4.88
CA LEU A 98 1.86 -12.99 4.90
C LEU A 98 0.67 -13.90 4.56
N VAL A 99 0.82 -14.79 3.57
CA VAL A 99 -0.21 -15.79 3.24
C VAL A 99 -0.45 -16.73 4.42
N SER A 100 0.63 -17.24 5.03
CA SER A 100 0.53 -18.10 6.22
C SER A 100 -0.13 -17.37 7.39
N LEU A 101 0.15 -16.08 7.56
CA LEU A 101 -0.46 -15.24 8.59
C LEU A 101 -1.94 -15.00 8.31
N TYR A 102 -2.31 -14.78 7.05
CA TYR A 102 -3.70 -14.63 6.61
C TYR A 102 -4.53 -15.85 7.00
N LEU A 103 -4.08 -17.04 6.59
CA LEU A 103 -4.82 -18.28 6.83
C LEU A 103 -4.97 -18.58 8.33
N LYS A 104 -3.97 -18.22 9.15
CA LYS A 104 -4.00 -18.43 10.60
C LYS A 104 -4.88 -17.42 11.36
N ASN A 105 -5.16 -16.26 10.77
CA ASN A 105 -5.83 -15.14 11.47
C ASN A 105 -6.97 -14.54 10.64
N GLN A 106 -7.63 -15.35 9.81
CA GLN A 106 -8.58 -14.89 8.80
C GLN A 106 -9.68 -14.02 9.39
N ASP A 107 -10.30 -14.45 10.50
CA ASP A 107 -11.39 -13.72 11.14
C ASP A 107 -10.93 -12.37 11.70
N ALA A 108 -9.82 -12.35 12.45
CA ALA A 108 -9.24 -11.12 12.99
C ALA A 108 -8.83 -10.13 11.89
N ILE A 109 -8.29 -10.62 10.78
CA ILE A 109 -7.93 -9.80 9.62
C ILE A 109 -9.18 -9.23 8.97
N SER A 110 -10.21 -10.05 8.74
CA SER A 110 -11.45 -9.60 8.10
C SER A 110 -12.17 -8.50 8.89
N ALA A 111 -12.19 -8.61 10.23
CA ALA A 111 -12.75 -7.59 11.10
C ALA A 111 -11.99 -6.26 10.97
N LYS A 112 -10.65 -6.31 10.97
CA LYS A 112 -9.79 -5.12 10.81
C LYS A 112 -9.90 -4.49 9.43
N VAL A 113 -10.02 -5.31 8.37
CA VAL A 113 -10.21 -4.82 7.00
C VAL A 113 -11.43 -3.92 6.89
N LYS A 114 -12.52 -4.25 7.58
CA LYS A 114 -13.73 -3.40 7.57
C LYS A 114 -13.46 -2.02 8.18
N GLY A 115 -12.90 -1.96 9.38
CA GLY A 115 -12.57 -0.69 10.04
C GLY A 115 -11.56 0.13 9.23
N TYR A 116 -10.53 -0.50 8.68
CA TYR A 116 -9.55 0.20 7.84
C TYR A 116 -10.13 0.75 6.54
N ARG A 117 -11.17 0.14 5.96
CA ARG A 117 -11.85 0.73 4.80
C ARG A 117 -12.57 2.03 5.14
N GLU A 118 -13.18 2.11 6.31
CA GLU A 118 -13.84 3.32 6.79
C GLU A 118 -12.79 4.44 6.99
N HIS A 119 -11.67 4.13 7.65
CA HIS A 119 -10.56 5.09 7.78
C HIS A 119 -9.96 5.51 6.44
N ILE A 120 -9.74 4.58 5.50
CA ILE A 120 -9.25 4.92 4.15
C ILE A 120 -10.23 5.88 3.45
N HIS A 121 -11.54 5.66 3.55
CA HIS A 121 -12.51 6.53 2.91
C HIS A 121 -12.53 7.94 3.53
N ASP A 122 -12.47 8.04 4.86
CA ASP A 122 -12.45 9.33 5.55
C ASP A 122 -11.20 10.15 5.21
N TYR A 123 -10.06 9.48 5.02
CA TYR A 123 -8.79 10.14 4.68
C TYR A 123 -8.70 10.51 3.20
N GLU A 124 -9.40 9.82 2.31
CA GLU A 124 -9.57 10.22 0.91
C GLU A 124 -10.24 11.59 0.81
N GLY A 125 -11.34 11.81 1.54
CA GLY A 125 -12.02 13.10 1.55
C GLY A 125 -11.15 14.24 2.06
N LYS A 126 -10.31 13.99 3.08
CA LYS A 126 -9.35 14.98 3.61
C LYS A 126 -8.24 15.27 2.60
N PHE A 127 -7.73 14.24 1.93
CA PHE A 127 -6.71 14.37 0.90
C PHE A 127 -7.23 15.20 -0.28
N GLU A 128 -8.40 14.85 -0.83
CA GLU A 128 -8.98 15.55 -1.98
C GLU A 128 -9.35 17.00 -1.64
N LYS A 129 -9.71 17.29 -0.39
CA LYS A 129 -9.89 18.67 0.06
C LYS A 129 -8.60 19.48 -0.01
N ILE A 130 -7.50 18.96 0.54
CA ILE A 130 -6.19 19.65 0.50
C ILE A 130 -5.72 19.82 -0.94
N ARG A 131 -5.87 18.79 -1.76
CA ARG A 131 -5.55 18.83 -3.19
C ARG A 131 -6.41 19.84 -3.93
N GLY A 132 -7.70 19.90 -3.66
CA GLY A 132 -8.62 20.88 -4.24
C GLY A 132 -8.23 22.31 -3.88
N ASP A 133 -7.93 22.59 -2.61
CA ASP A 133 -7.48 23.91 -2.17
C ASP A 133 -6.14 24.31 -2.82
N TRP A 134 -5.25 23.36 -3.09
CA TRP A 134 -4.01 23.58 -3.84
C TRP A 134 -4.27 23.87 -5.32
N VAL A 135 -5.09 23.07 -5.99
CA VAL A 135 -5.46 23.27 -7.41
C VAL A 135 -6.18 24.61 -7.62
N ASP A 136 -6.99 25.03 -6.65
CA ASP A 136 -7.67 26.33 -6.63
C ASP A 136 -6.72 27.50 -6.30
N GLY A 137 -5.45 27.23 -6.00
CA GLY A 137 -4.44 28.24 -5.65
C GLY A 137 -4.63 28.88 -4.28
N LYS A 138 -5.45 28.30 -3.40
CA LYS A 138 -5.69 28.80 -2.03
C LYS A 138 -4.51 28.53 -1.09
N ILE A 139 -3.70 27.52 -1.41
CA ILE A 139 -2.51 27.13 -0.65
C ILE A 139 -1.31 26.92 -1.59
N SER A 140 -0.10 27.19 -1.08
CA SER A 140 1.16 26.97 -1.81
C SER A 140 1.58 25.49 -1.83
N ASP A 141 2.59 25.16 -2.64
CA ASP A 141 3.20 23.83 -2.69
C ASP A 141 3.71 23.40 -1.29
N ASP A 142 4.44 24.27 -0.60
CA ASP A 142 4.97 23.99 0.74
C ASP A 142 3.86 23.73 1.77
N GLN A 143 2.75 24.47 1.66
CA GLN A 143 1.59 24.28 2.53
C GLN A 143 0.89 22.95 2.24
N ARG A 144 0.72 22.61 0.95
CA ARG A 144 0.17 21.32 0.53
C ARG A 144 0.99 20.17 1.11
N ASP A 145 2.32 20.22 0.95
CA ASP A 145 3.21 19.13 1.37
C ASP A 145 3.17 18.94 2.88
N LEU A 146 3.25 20.02 3.67
CA LEU A 146 3.14 19.95 5.12
C LEU A 146 1.79 19.39 5.59
N MET A 147 0.69 19.80 4.94
CA MET A 147 -0.65 19.32 5.27
C MET A 147 -0.81 17.84 4.93
N LEU A 148 -0.27 17.37 3.80
CA LEU A 148 -0.34 15.97 3.39
C LEU A 148 0.58 15.07 4.20
N ASP A 149 1.76 15.55 4.62
CA ASP A 149 2.60 14.84 5.60
C ASP A 149 1.91 14.72 6.95
N GLY A 150 1.31 15.80 7.45
CA GLY A 150 0.53 15.77 8.69
C GLY A 150 -0.66 14.82 8.60
N LEU A 151 -1.35 14.81 7.46
CA LEU A 151 -2.44 13.88 7.18
C LEU A 151 -1.95 12.42 7.18
N LEU A 152 -0.80 12.15 6.56
CA LEU A 152 -0.18 10.82 6.52
C LEU A 152 0.22 10.34 7.91
N GLN A 153 0.80 11.20 8.73
CA GLN A 153 1.16 10.86 10.11
C GLN A 153 -0.08 10.54 10.95
N ARG A 154 -1.15 11.33 10.81
CA ARG A 154 -2.40 11.10 11.53
C ARG A 154 -3.08 9.81 11.07
N PHE A 155 -3.09 9.54 9.76
CA PHE A 155 -3.60 8.27 9.22
C PHE A 155 -2.89 7.07 9.86
N LEU A 156 -1.56 7.11 9.93
CA LEU A 156 -0.79 6.02 10.54
C LEU A 156 -1.06 5.87 12.04
N ALA A 157 -1.30 6.97 12.76
CA ALA A 157 -1.63 6.94 14.18
C ALA A 157 -3.02 6.32 14.42
N ASP A 158 -4.03 6.72 13.66
CA ASP A 158 -5.40 6.19 13.76
C ASP A 158 -5.47 4.69 13.45
N LEU A 159 -4.52 4.15 12.66
CA LEU A 159 -4.42 2.70 12.38
C LEU A 159 -3.81 1.88 13.53
N GLU A 160 -3.15 2.52 14.50
CA GLU A 160 -2.53 1.90 15.67
C GLU A 160 -3.42 1.90 16.92
N GLU A 161 -4.50 2.70 16.92
CA GLU A 161 -5.55 2.72 17.95
C GLU A 161 -6.54 1.53 17.80
#